data_AF-A0A7X5QJ85-F1
#
_entry.id   AF-A0A7X5QJ85-F1
#
_cell.length_a   1.000
_cell.length_b   1.000
_cell.length_c   1.000
_cell.angle_alpha   90.00
_cell.angle_beta   90.00
_cell.angle_gamma   90.00
#
_symmetry.space_group_name_H-M   'P 1'
#
loop_
_entity.id
_entity.type
_entity.pdbx_description
1 polymer ?
#
loop_
_entity_poly.entity_id
_entity_poly.type
_entity_poly.pdbx_seq_one_letter_code
_entity_poly.pdbx_strand_id
1 'polypeptide(L)'
;MTKELITGVTFFEEKNYQGKSHEYPELDKIISLPSHLNDKFRSVRIGKLSKVHAWRHYNNPESQYYEWVVDNPDIDKEIRGLSKFRIVQKETRLVALRVIDDTHSDVKFSMTVKIFNGEKQEKIEVNTITGDNYAVVDELLMQKEIVTSIYVRNTNTGEYIGNGSFYFSYDAHGVAIIDEDLNFPENLKLVHAGSNRFDFHIN
;
A
#
# COMPACT_ATOMS: atom_id res chain seq x y z
N MET A 1 -6.54 15.23 -12.46
CA MET A 1 -5.91 13.92 -12.18
C MET A 1 -6.49 13.42 -10.87
N THR A 2 -7.15 12.26 -10.87
CA THR A 2 -7.61 11.64 -9.61
C THR A 2 -6.41 10.98 -8.95
N LYS A 3 -6.18 11.23 -7.66
CA LYS A 3 -5.08 10.63 -6.90
C LYS A 3 -5.21 9.10 -6.98
N GLU A 4 -4.13 8.41 -7.31
CA GLU A 4 -4.09 6.94 -7.37
C GLU A 4 -4.34 6.36 -5.98
N LEU A 5 -5.14 5.28 -5.90
CA LEU A 5 -5.41 4.58 -4.65
C LEU A 5 -4.29 3.56 -4.40
N ILE A 6 -3.64 3.63 -3.24
CA ILE A 6 -2.51 2.73 -2.92
C ILE A 6 -2.97 1.48 -2.17
N THR A 7 -3.74 1.66 -1.09
CA THR A 7 -4.35 0.56 -0.34
C THR A 7 -5.85 0.80 -0.15
N GLY A 8 -6.59 -0.26 0.15
CA GLY A 8 -8.04 -0.24 0.31
C GLY A 8 -8.76 -0.27 -1.03
N VAL A 9 -10.04 0.10 -0.99
CA VAL A 9 -10.89 0.21 -2.18
C VAL A 9 -11.84 1.39 -2.07
N THR A 10 -12.31 1.83 -3.23
CA THR A 10 -13.43 2.75 -3.32
C THR A 10 -14.51 2.12 -4.18
N PHE A 11 -15.66 1.81 -3.59
CA PHE A 11 -16.85 1.38 -4.33
C PHE A 11 -17.67 2.58 -4.76
N PHE A 12 -18.32 2.46 -5.92
CA PHE A 12 -19.15 3.51 -6.52
C PHE A 12 -20.53 2.96 -6.85
N GLU A 13 -21.56 3.75 -6.56
CA GLU A 13 -22.97 3.38 -6.83
C GLU A 13 -23.34 3.44 -8.32
N GLU A 14 -22.48 4.03 -9.17
CA GLU A 14 -22.63 4.04 -10.62
C GLU A 14 -21.40 3.44 -11.33
N LYS A 15 -21.56 3.19 -12.64
CA LYS A 15 -20.47 2.68 -13.49
C LYS A 15 -19.42 3.76 -13.74
N ASN A 16 -18.25 3.36 -14.20
CA ASN A 16 -17.15 4.25 -14.56
C ASN A 16 -16.74 5.22 -13.43
N TYR A 17 -16.80 4.72 -12.18
CA TYR A 17 -16.36 5.43 -10.98
C TYR A 17 -17.14 6.72 -10.70
N GLN A 18 -18.44 6.71 -10.97
CA GLN A 18 -19.34 7.85 -10.78
C GLN A 18 -20.31 7.64 -9.60
N GLY A 19 -21.07 8.67 -9.27
CA GLY A 19 -22.06 8.64 -8.19
C GLY A 19 -21.43 8.67 -6.79
N LYS A 20 -22.19 8.24 -5.80
CA LYS A 20 -21.74 8.20 -4.40
C LYS A 20 -20.64 7.14 -4.23
N SER A 21 -19.55 7.54 -3.59
CA SER A 21 -18.40 6.68 -3.30
C SER A 21 -18.36 6.23 -1.85
N HIS A 22 -17.81 5.04 -1.61
CA HIS A 22 -17.64 4.44 -0.30
C HIS A 22 -16.25 3.85 -0.20
N GLU A 23 -15.44 4.39 0.70
CA GLU A 23 -14.07 3.95 0.92
C GLU A 23 -14.02 2.90 2.01
N TYR A 24 -13.24 1.84 1.76
CA TYR A 24 -13.00 0.79 2.74
C TYR A 24 -11.50 0.51 2.79
N PRO A 25 -10.88 0.52 3.99
CA PRO A 25 -9.48 0.15 4.14
C PRO A 25 -9.32 -1.35 3.90
N GLU A 26 -8.07 -1.77 3.77
CA GLU A 26 -7.75 -3.19 3.92
C GLU A 26 -8.17 -3.68 5.30
N LEU A 27 -8.87 -4.80 5.33
CA LEU A 27 -9.28 -5.46 6.54
C LEU A 27 -9.43 -6.94 6.21
N ASP A 28 -8.61 -7.76 6.83
CA ASP A 28 -8.61 -9.21 6.62
C ASP A 28 -9.79 -9.89 7.35
N LYS A 29 -10.99 -9.39 7.06
CA LYS A 29 -12.27 -9.82 7.61
C LYS A 29 -13.34 -9.59 6.56
N ILE A 30 -14.31 -10.49 6.52
CA ILE A 30 -15.49 -10.31 5.67
C ILE A 30 -16.38 -9.20 6.25
N ILE A 31 -16.65 -8.20 5.41
CA ILE A 31 -17.57 -7.10 5.64
C ILE A 31 -18.88 -7.43 4.93
N SER A 32 -19.95 -7.56 5.70
CA SER A 32 -21.31 -7.66 5.15
C SER A 32 -21.86 -6.26 4.93
N LEU A 33 -22.34 -5.98 3.71
CA LEU A 33 -22.95 -4.71 3.40
C LEU A 33 -24.27 -4.55 4.16
N PRO A 34 -24.56 -3.36 4.70
CA PRO A 34 -25.87 -3.07 5.24
C PRO A 34 -26.91 -3.10 4.12
N SER A 35 -28.18 -3.37 4.47
CA SER A 35 -29.27 -3.57 3.51
C SER A 35 -29.44 -2.42 2.50
N HIS A 36 -29.15 -1.18 2.91
CA HIS A 36 -29.27 -0.01 2.04
C HIS A 36 -28.15 0.12 0.98
N LEU A 37 -27.02 -0.57 1.17
CA LEU A 37 -25.90 -0.62 0.21
C LEU A 37 -25.81 -1.94 -0.54
N ASN A 38 -26.57 -2.96 -0.12
CA ASN A 38 -26.64 -4.23 -0.83
C ASN A 38 -27.07 -4.00 -2.29
N ASP A 39 -26.32 -4.57 -3.22
CA ASP A 39 -26.55 -4.46 -4.68
C ASP A 39 -26.51 -3.04 -5.25
N LYS A 40 -25.98 -2.06 -4.50
CA LYS A 40 -25.87 -0.66 -4.97
C LYS A 40 -24.62 -0.39 -5.77
N PHE A 41 -23.53 -1.10 -5.48
CA PHE A 41 -22.25 -0.84 -6.14
C PHE A 41 -22.23 -1.37 -7.58
N ARG A 42 -21.67 -0.56 -8.48
CA ARG A 42 -21.63 -0.78 -9.94
C ARG A 42 -20.24 -0.65 -10.53
N SER A 43 -19.32 0.01 -9.83
CA SER A 43 -17.90 0.01 -10.16
C SER A 43 -17.04 0.08 -8.90
N VAL A 44 -15.76 -0.28 -9.03
CA VAL A 44 -14.80 -0.31 -7.92
C VAL A 44 -13.43 0.13 -8.38
N ARG A 45 -12.79 0.99 -7.60
CA ARG A 45 -11.35 1.24 -7.67
C ARG A 45 -10.63 0.47 -6.58
N ILE A 46 -9.51 -0.13 -6.92
CA ILE A 46 -8.76 -1.03 -6.05
C ILE A 46 -7.38 -0.46 -5.85
N GLY A 47 -6.95 -0.40 -4.59
CA GLY A 47 -5.61 0.03 -4.25
C GLY A 47 -4.57 -0.81 -4.98
N LYS A 48 -3.50 -0.18 -5.49
CA LYS A 48 -2.41 -0.85 -6.20
C LYS A 48 -1.86 -2.07 -5.45
N LEU A 49 -1.85 -1.99 -4.12
CA LEU A 49 -1.36 -3.03 -3.22
C LEU A 49 -2.47 -3.91 -2.65
N SER A 50 -3.74 -3.70 -3.01
CA SER A 50 -4.89 -4.39 -2.46
C SER A 50 -5.54 -5.34 -3.46
N LYS A 51 -6.29 -6.31 -2.95
CA LYS A 51 -7.24 -7.10 -3.73
C LYS A 51 -8.53 -7.31 -2.96
N VAL A 52 -9.59 -7.61 -3.71
CA VAL A 52 -10.93 -7.83 -3.18
C VAL A 52 -11.37 -9.25 -3.44
N HIS A 53 -11.88 -9.91 -2.40
CA HIS A 53 -12.73 -11.08 -2.54
C HIS A 53 -14.17 -10.63 -2.39
N ALA A 54 -15.01 -10.89 -3.39
CA ALA A 54 -16.39 -10.38 -3.48
C ALA A 54 -17.40 -11.52 -3.61
N TRP A 55 -18.51 -11.42 -2.85
CA TRP A 55 -19.58 -12.43 -2.85
C TRP A 55 -20.94 -11.80 -3.12
N ARG A 56 -21.76 -12.54 -3.88
CA ARG A 56 -23.08 -12.10 -4.32
C ARG A 56 -24.18 -12.26 -3.27
N HIS A 57 -24.07 -13.27 -2.43
CA HIS A 57 -25.09 -13.58 -1.43
C HIS A 57 -24.45 -13.70 -0.06
N TYR A 58 -25.17 -13.25 0.97
CA TYR A 58 -24.73 -13.39 2.36
C TYR A 58 -24.41 -14.84 2.72
N ASN A 59 -25.18 -15.79 2.18
CA ASN A 59 -25.07 -17.22 2.49
C ASN A 59 -24.11 -17.99 1.58
N ASN A 60 -23.45 -17.34 0.62
CA ASN A 60 -22.49 -18.06 -0.22
C ASN A 60 -21.30 -18.56 0.63
N PRO A 61 -20.81 -19.78 0.36
CA PRO A 61 -19.60 -20.30 0.98
C PRO A 61 -18.44 -19.32 0.77
N GLU A 62 -17.60 -19.16 1.79
CA GLU A 62 -16.44 -18.26 1.70
C GLU A 62 -15.44 -18.69 0.61
N SER A 63 -15.42 -19.97 0.22
CA SER A 63 -14.56 -20.50 -0.83
C SER A 63 -14.94 -20.08 -2.26
N GLN A 64 -16.16 -19.60 -2.50
CA GLN A 64 -16.62 -19.22 -3.84
C GLN A 64 -16.80 -17.69 -3.95
N TYR A 65 -15.78 -17.00 -4.43
CA TYR A 65 -15.76 -15.54 -4.58
C TYR A 65 -15.28 -15.11 -5.98
N TYR A 66 -15.57 -13.86 -6.33
CA TYR A 66 -14.91 -13.14 -7.41
C TYR A 66 -13.69 -12.42 -6.83
N GLU A 67 -12.55 -12.54 -7.52
CA GLU A 67 -11.34 -11.81 -7.15
C GLU A 67 -11.16 -10.60 -8.07
N TRP A 68 -10.94 -9.42 -7.46
CA TRP A 68 -10.58 -8.22 -8.20
C TRP A 68 -9.23 -7.69 -7.70
N VAL A 69 -8.30 -7.51 -8.65
CA VAL A 69 -6.91 -7.08 -8.39
C VAL A 69 -6.54 -5.80 -9.14
N VAL A 70 -7.49 -5.23 -9.87
CA VAL A 70 -7.42 -3.99 -10.66
C VAL A 70 -8.79 -3.31 -10.67
N ASP A 71 -8.81 -2.02 -10.97
CA ASP A 71 -10.06 -1.25 -11.11
C ASP A 71 -11.03 -1.92 -12.09
N ASN A 72 -12.33 -1.93 -11.73
CA ASN A 72 -13.39 -2.45 -12.58
C ASN A 72 -14.47 -1.38 -12.78
N PRO A 73 -14.62 -0.82 -14.01
CA PRO A 73 -15.59 0.22 -14.30
C PRO A 73 -17.03 -0.28 -14.38
N ASP A 74 -17.25 -1.60 -14.44
CA ASP A 74 -18.58 -2.21 -14.54
C ASP A 74 -18.59 -3.63 -13.92
N ILE A 75 -18.87 -3.72 -12.63
CA ILE A 75 -18.92 -5.02 -11.92
C ILE A 75 -20.21 -5.81 -12.21
N ASP A 76 -21.21 -5.22 -12.89
CA ASP A 76 -22.49 -5.90 -13.17
C ASP A 76 -22.35 -7.10 -14.12
N LYS A 77 -21.24 -7.22 -14.83
CA LYS A 77 -20.98 -8.36 -15.70
C LYS A 77 -20.53 -9.59 -14.90
N GLU A 78 -19.94 -9.36 -13.72
CA GLU A 78 -19.32 -10.38 -12.90
C GLU A 78 -20.19 -10.70 -11.68
N ILE A 79 -20.62 -9.65 -10.96
CA ILE A 79 -21.38 -9.78 -9.73
C ILE A 79 -22.58 -8.82 -9.76
N ARG A 80 -23.72 -9.32 -10.28
CA ARG A 80 -25.01 -8.60 -10.22
C ARG A 80 -25.61 -8.68 -8.82
N GLY A 81 -25.02 -7.91 -7.91
CA GLY A 81 -25.48 -7.76 -6.54
C GLY A 81 -24.41 -8.15 -5.53
N LEU A 82 -23.55 -7.21 -5.17
CA LEU A 82 -22.53 -7.41 -4.13
C LEU A 82 -23.19 -7.32 -2.75
N SER A 83 -22.99 -8.35 -1.92
CA SER A 83 -23.53 -8.40 -0.54
C SER A 83 -22.47 -8.41 0.56
N LYS A 84 -21.31 -9.02 0.29
CA LYS A 84 -20.19 -9.03 1.23
C LYS A 84 -18.87 -9.07 0.49
N PHE A 85 -17.82 -8.57 1.12
CA PHE A 85 -16.47 -8.55 0.56
C PHE A 85 -15.41 -8.60 1.65
N ARG A 86 -14.18 -8.86 1.26
CA ARG A 86 -12.98 -8.85 2.12
C ARG A 86 -11.87 -8.19 1.31
N ILE A 87 -11.13 -7.28 1.93
CA ILE A 87 -10.06 -6.53 1.26
C ILE A 87 -8.76 -6.90 1.92
N VAL A 88 -7.86 -7.51 1.17
CA VAL A 88 -6.57 -8.00 1.68
C VAL A 88 -5.43 -7.42 0.89
N GLN A 89 -4.23 -7.59 1.45
CA GLN A 89 -3.01 -7.30 0.73
C GLN A 89 -2.94 -8.19 -0.53
N LYS A 90 -2.60 -7.57 -1.65
CA LYS A 90 -2.28 -8.25 -2.90
C LYS A 90 -0.83 -8.73 -2.83
N GLU A 91 -0.62 -9.96 -3.26
CA GLU A 91 0.72 -10.47 -3.53
C GLU A 91 1.29 -9.70 -4.73
N THR A 92 2.34 -8.92 -4.48
CA THR A 92 2.95 -8.04 -5.48
C THR A 92 4.45 -7.98 -5.30
N ARG A 93 5.19 -7.81 -6.40
CA ARG A 93 6.63 -7.53 -6.37
C ARG A 93 6.92 -6.05 -6.12
N LEU A 94 5.89 -5.21 -6.09
CA LEU A 94 6.04 -3.80 -5.74
C LEU A 94 6.46 -3.67 -4.29
N VAL A 95 7.47 -2.86 -4.03
CA VAL A 95 7.82 -2.46 -2.67
C VAL A 95 7.10 -1.20 -2.28
N ALA A 96 6.62 -1.19 -1.05
CA ALA A 96 5.86 -0.11 -0.48
C ALA A 96 6.50 0.30 0.85
N LEU A 97 6.85 1.58 0.97
CA LEU A 97 7.50 2.14 2.13
C LEU A 97 6.59 3.19 2.76
N ARG A 98 6.56 3.25 4.08
CA ARG A 98 5.83 4.28 4.83
C ARG A 98 6.61 4.65 6.09
N VAL A 99 6.49 5.90 6.51
CA VAL A 99 7.03 6.36 7.79
C VAL A 99 5.89 6.51 8.80
N ILE A 100 6.12 6.03 10.02
CA ILE A 100 5.19 6.09 11.16
C ILE A 100 5.89 6.82 12.30
N ASP A 101 5.16 7.71 12.98
CA ASP A 101 5.64 8.37 14.19
C ASP A 101 5.06 7.67 15.42
N ASP A 102 5.90 6.90 16.13
CA ASP A 102 5.53 6.27 17.40
C ASP A 102 5.88 7.14 18.61
N THR A 103 6.53 8.29 18.41
CA THR A 103 6.84 9.24 19.51
C THR A 103 5.59 9.95 20.03
N HIS A 104 4.47 9.83 19.31
CA HIS A 104 3.23 10.56 19.56
C HIS A 104 3.40 12.09 19.59
N SER A 105 4.39 12.59 18.85
CA SER A 105 4.54 14.01 18.64
C SER A 105 3.45 14.51 17.68
N ASP A 106 3.00 15.75 17.84
CA ASP A 106 2.13 16.40 16.83
C ASP A 106 2.93 16.87 15.59
N VAL A 107 4.14 16.33 15.40
CA VAL A 107 5.06 16.71 14.33
C VAL A 107 4.85 15.80 13.13
N LYS A 108 4.83 16.40 11.94
CA LYS A 108 4.89 15.64 10.69
C LYS A 108 6.35 15.42 10.29
N PHE A 109 6.67 14.18 9.95
CA PHE A 109 7.98 13.81 9.43
C PHE A 109 7.85 13.35 7.99
N SER A 110 8.82 13.74 7.16
CA SER A 110 8.98 13.19 5.82
C SER A 110 10.18 12.26 5.80
N MET A 111 10.00 11.07 5.23
CA MET A 111 11.07 10.16 4.89
C MET A 111 11.31 10.20 3.37
N THR A 112 12.57 10.38 3.00
CA THR A 112 13.06 10.29 1.62
C THR A 112 14.03 9.11 1.53
N VAL A 113 13.74 8.20 0.61
CA VAL A 113 14.57 7.02 0.33
C VAL A 113 15.13 7.15 -1.08
N LYS A 114 16.45 7.03 -1.22
CA LYS A 114 17.15 7.12 -2.51
C LYS A 114 17.82 5.80 -2.83
N ILE A 115 17.36 5.15 -3.88
CA ILE A 115 17.81 3.82 -4.29
C ILE A 115 18.79 3.95 -5.46
N PHE A 116 19.94 3.25 -5.39
CA PHE A 116 21.00 3.32 -6.39
C PHE A 116 21.19 2.00 -7.15
N ASN A 117 20.75 1.93 -8.41
CA ASN A 117 20.73 0.67 -9.19
C ASN A 117 21.99 0.40 -10.05
N GLY A 118 23.12 1.07 -9.80
CA GLY A 118 24.45 0.72 -10.35
C GLY A 118 24.67 1.01 -11.85
N GLU A 119 23.68 0.82 -12.72
CA GLU A 119 23.90 0.79 -14.18
C GLU A 119 23.32 2.00 -14.94
N LYS A 120 22.35 2.73 -14.39
CA LYS A 120 21.68 3.85 -15.09
C LYS A 120 21.71 5.22 -14.39
N GLN A 121 22.33 5.36 -13.22
CA GLN A 121 22.28 6.58 -12.40
C GLN A 121 20.86 7.10 -12.11
N GLU A 122 19.80 6.34 -12.39
CA GLU A 122 18.44 6.73 -12.04
C GLU A 122 18.29 6.56 -10.53
N LYS A 123 18.40 7.70 -9.83
CA LYS A 123 18.06 7.80 -8.42
C LYS A 123 16.54 7.68 -8.33
N ILE A 124 16.07 6.53 -7.92
CA ILE A 124 14.66 6.38 -7.55
C ILE A 124 14.52 7.04 -6.18
N GLU A 125 13.74 8.11 -6.13
CA GLU A 125 13.45 8.83 -4.90
C GLU A 125 12.00 8.53 -4.49
N VAL A 126 11.86 7.99 -3.29
CA VAL A 126 10.57 7.62 -2.70
C VAL A 126 10.35 8.52 -1.50
N ASN A 127 9.24 9.25 -1.51
CA ASN A 127 8.91 10.21 -0.47
C ASN A 127 7.60 9.81 0.22
N THR A 128 7.61 9.75 1.54
CA THR A 128 6.42 9.49 2.37
C THR A 128 6.40 10.44 3.55
N ILE A 129 5.20 10.78 4.03
CA ILE A 129 4.99 11.65 5.19
C ILE A 129 4.19 10.86 6.25
N THR A 130 4.42 11.14 7.52
CA THR A 130 3.64 10.52 8.60
C THR A 130 2.15 10.80 8.44
N GLY A 131 1.34 9.75 8.58
CA GLY A 131 -0.11 9.80 8.36
C GLY A 131 -0.56 9.62 6.91
N ASP A 132 0.36 9.63 5.93
CA ASP A 132 0.03 9.26 4.55
C ASP A 132 -0.02 7.73 4.37
N ASN A 133 -0.59 7.31 3.23
CA ASN A 133 -0.54 5.92 2.79
C ASN A 133 0.89 5.57 2.31
N TYR A 134 1.12 4.31 1.98
CA TYR A 134 2.40 3.87 1.43
C TYR A 134 2.81 4.66 0.18
N ALA A 135 4.10 4.94 0.07
CA ALA A 135 4.74 5.32 -1.18
C ALA A 135 5.27 4.05 -1.85
N VAL A 136 4.89 3.85 -3.12
CA VAL A 136 5.28 2.65 -3.88
C VAL A 136 6.54 2.92 -4.67
N VAL A 137 7.47 1.98 -4.62
CA VAL A 137 8.65 1.94 -5.47
C VAL A 137 8.27 1.26 -6.76
N ASP A 138 7.92 2.06 -7.76
CA ASP A 138 7.51 1.55 -9.07
C ASP A 138 8.72 0.99 -9.83
N GLU A 139 8.61 -0.29 -10.16
CA GLU A 139 9.54 -1.08 -10.99
C GLU A 139 11.03 -1.01 -10.59
N LEU A 140 11.39 -1.93 -9.70
CA LEU A 140 12.78 -2.27 -9.45
C LEU A 140 13.21 -3.43 -10.36
N LEU A 141 13.93 -3.11 -11.45
CA LEU A 141 14.73 -4.11 -12.17
C LEU A 141 15.94 -4.44 -11.29
N MET A 142 15.81 -5.40 -10.38
CA MET A 142 16.86 -5.72 -9.42
C MET A 142 17.26 -7.17 -9.47
N GLN A 143 18.53 -7.40 -9.83
CA GLN A 143 19.18 -8.71 -9.82
C GLN A 143 20.21 -8.86 -8.68
N LYS A 144 20.46 -7.79 -7.89
CA LYS A 144 21.47 -7.73 -6.82
C LYS A 144 21.04 -6.83 -5.67
N GLU A 145 21.70 -6.99 -4.52
CA GLU A 145 21.64 -6.11 -3.37
C GLU A 145 22.02 -4.66 -3.73
N ILE A 146 21.25 -3.70 -3.25
CA ILE A 146 21.41 -2.28 -3.57
C ILE A 146 21.46 -1.44 -2.31
N VAL A 147 22.48 -0.59 -2.24
CA VAL A 147 22.63 0.43 -1.20
C VAL A 147 21.56 1.50 -1.40
N THR A 148 20.84 1.78 -0.31
CA THR A 148 19.74 2.74 -0.31
C THR A 148 19.97 3.76 0.80
N SER A 149 20.01 5.04 0.45
CA SER A 149 20.12 6.12 1.45
C SER A 149 18.73 6.45 1.99
N ILE A 150 18.65 6.72 3.30
CA ILE A 150 17.42 7.11 3.99
C ILE A 150 17.65 8.44 4.72
N TYR A 151 16.69 9.34 4.59
CA TYR A 151 16.67 10.63 5.27
C TYR A 151 15.30 10.87 5.87
N VAL A 152 15.22 11.14 7.16
CA VAL A 152 13.99 11.51 7.86
C VAL A 152 14.15 12.91 8.43
N ARG A 153 13.20 13.79 8.14
CA ARG A 153 13.22 15.18 8.59
C ARG A 153 11.87 15.63 9.11
N ASN A 154 11.90 16.56 10.07
CA ASN A 154 10.74 17.31 10.51
C ASN A 154 10.28 18.24 9.36
N THR A 155 9.02 18.14 8.95
CA THR A 155 8.51 18.91 7.80
C THR A 155 8.38 20.40 8.09
N ASN A 156 8.26 20.78 9.36
CA ASN A 156 8.07 22.17 9.77
C ASN A 156 9.40 22.92 9.87
N THR A 157 10.43 22.28 10.46
CA THR A 157 11.75 22.91 10.69
C THR A 157 12.76 22.60 9.59
N GLY A 158 12.58 21.51 8.85
CA GLY A 158 13.55 20.99 7.90
C GLY A 158 14.73 20.23 8.54
N GLU A 159 14.75 20.11 9.87
CA GLU A 159 15.79 19.41 10.62
C GLU A 159 15.74 17.91 10.36
N TYR A 160 16.91 17.32 10.07
CA TYR A 160 17.05 15.88 9.91
C TYR A 160 17.15 15.21 11.28
N ILE A 161 16.24 14.26 11.54
CA ILE A 161 16.25 13.45 12.75
C ILE A 161 16.88 12.08 12.51
N GLY A 162 16.94 11.62 11.26
CA GLY A 162 17.56 10.35 10.89
C GLY A 162 18.22 10.48 9.53
N ASN A 163 19.45 10.00 9.42
CA ASN A 163 20.22 9.97 8.17
C ASN A 163 21.10 8.73 8.18
N GLY A 164 21.02 7.92 7.14
CA GLY A 164 21.74 6.66 7.08
C GLY A 164 21.51 5.92 5.79
N SER A 165 21.70 4.61 5.85
CA SER A 165 21.45 3.71 4.73
C SER A 165 21.01 2.33 5.20
N PHE A 166 20.34 1.61 4.31
CA PHE A 166 20.07 0.19 4.42
C PHE A 166 20.35 -0.49 3.08
N TYR A 167 20.45 -1.82 3.09
CA TYR A 167 20.57 -2.60 1.88
C TYR A 167 19.24 -3.24 1.53
N PHE A 168 18.95 -3.26 0.24
CA PHE A 168 17.70 -3.77 -0.28
C PHE A 168 17.99 -4.89 -1.28
N SER A 169 17.32 -6.04 -1.13
CA SER A 169 17.45 -7.19 -2.03
C SER A 169 16.11 -7.92 -2.19
N TYR A 170 16.06 -8.91 -3.09
CA TYR A 170 14.93 -9.83 -3.23
C TYR A 170 15.39 -11.28 -3.04
N ASP A 171 14.54 -12.09 -2.42
CA ASP A 171 14.71 -13.54 -2.41
C ASP A 171 14.34 -14.17 -3.76
N ALA A 172 14.52 -15.50 -3.88
CA ALA A 172 14.20 -16.25 -5.08
C ALA A 172 12.71 -16.24 -5.48
N HIS A 173 11.82 -15.86 -4.56
CA HIS A 173 10.38 -15.77 -4.77
C HIS A 173 9.91 -14.35 -5.09
N GLY A 174 10.80 -13.36 -5.05
CA GLY A 174 10.47 -11.95 -5.28
C GLY A 174 9.93 -11.24 -4.03
N VAL A 175 10.23 -11.76 -2.84
CA VAL A 175 10.01 -11.09 -1.56
C VAL A 175 11.21 -10.20 -1.26
N ALA A 176 10.95 -8.94 -0.98
CA ALA A 176 11.95 -7.95 -0.64
C ALA A 176 12.50 -8.19 0.77
N ILE A 177 13.81 -8.01 0.91
CA ILE A 177 14.55 -8.12 2.16
C ILE A 177 15.28 -6.79 2.35
N ILE A 178 15.18 -6.23 3.55
CA ILE A 178 15.94 -5.06 3.98
C ILE A 178 16.91 -5.49 5.07
N ASP A 179 18.18 -5.13 4.91
CA ASP A 179 19.22 -5.31 5.91
C ASP A 179 19.55 -3.96 6.57
N GLU A 180 19.32 -3.90 7.89
CA GLU A 180 19.56 -2.75 8.78
C GLU A 180 21.03 -2.64 9.21
N ASP A 181 21.99 -2.83 8.28
CA ASP A 181 23.44 -2.79 8.52
C ASP A 181 23.91 -1.52 9.29
N LEU A 182 25.18 -1.46 9.70
CA LEU A 182 25.83 -0.46 10.56
C LEU A 182 25.46 1.02 10.38
N ASN A 183 24.97 1.44 9.21
CA ASN A 183 24.59 2.81 8.91
C ASN A 183 23.08 3.07 9.00
N PHE A 184 22.28 2.12 9.49
CA PHE A 184 20.85 2.32 9.69
C PHE A 184 20.61 3.33 10.84
N PRO A 185 19.70 4.31 10.69
CA PRO A 185 19.48 5.31 11.74
C PRO A 185 18.96 4.69 13.04
N GLU A 186 19.65 4.90 14.16
CA GLU A 186 19.32 4.31 15.47
C GLU A 186 17.94 4.72 16.01
N ASN A 187 17.44 5.88 15.59
CA ASN A 187 16.13 6.39 15.98
C ASN A 187 14.99 5.86 15.10
N LEU A 188 15.29 4.97 14.16
CA LEU A 188 14.31 4.27 13.35
C LEU A 188 14.26 2.79 13.71
N LYS A 189 13.10 2.20 13.50
CA LYS A 189 12.89 0.76 13.55
C LYS A 189 12.14 0.32 12.30
N LEU A 190 12.66 -0.69 11.62
CA LEU A 190 11.96 -1.31 10.51
C LEU A 190 10.93 -2.35 11.00
N VAL A 191 9.72 -2.33 10.42
CA VAL A 191 8.69 -3.33 10.65
C VAL A 191 8.19 -3.87 9.31
N HIS A 192 8.18 -5.19 9.17
CA HIS A 192 7.60 -5.88 8.02
C HIS A 192 6.06 -5.95 8.17
N ALA A 193 5.35 -5.11 7.43
CA ALA A 193 3.89 -4.95 7.52
C ALA A 193 3.10 -5.89 6.59
N GLY A 194 3.80 -6.77 5.87
CA GLY A 194 3.22 -7.76 4.97
C GLY A 194 4.04 -7.95 3.69
N SER A 195 3.42 -8.45 2.64
CA SER A 195 4.12 -8.79 1.39
C SER A 195 4.72 -7.53 0.74
N ASN A 196 6.05 -7.39 0.83
CA ASN A 196 6.83 -6.28 0.28
C ASN A 196 6.42 -4.89 0.82
N ARG A 197 5.89 -4.85 2.05
CA ARG A 197 5.50 -3.61 2.74
C ARG A 197 6.34 -3.39 3.99
N PHE A 198 6.88 -2.20 4.10
CA PHE A 198 7.83 -1.83 5.14
C PHE A 198 7.40 -0.53 5.80
N ASP A 199 7.19 -0.60 7.12
CA ASP A 199 6.94 0.56 7.95
C ASP A 199 8.25 0.94 8.67
N PHE A 200 8.65 2.20 8.55
CA PHE A 200 9.78 2.79 9.27
C PHE A 200 9.22 3.61 10.43
N HIS A 201 9.36 3.08 11.63
CA HIS A 201 8.86 3.67 12.86
C HIS A 201 9.92 4.59 13.46
N ILE A 202 9.54 5.83 13.74
CA ILE A 202 10.34 6.80 14.49
C ILE A 202 10.09 6.55 15.98
N ASN A 203 11.16 6.29 16.73
CA ASN A 203 11.10 6.02 18.18
C ASN A 203 11.52 7.22 19.04
#